data_AF-A0A520IAV1-F1
#
_entry.id   AF-A0A520IAV1-F1
#
_cell.length_a   1.000
_cell.length_b   1.000
_cell.length_c   1.000
_cell.angle_alpha   90.00
_cell.angle_beta   90.00
_cell.angle_gamma   90.00
#
_symmetry.space_group_name_H-M   'P 1'
#
loop_
_entity.id
_entity.type
_entity.pdbx_description
1 polymer ?
#
loop_
_entity_poly.entity_id
_entity_poly.type
_entity_poly.pdbx_seq_one_letter_code
_entity_poly.pdbx_strand_id
1 'polypeptide(L)'
;KMGDTRYVVEPNVKEGKGGLRDLHALFWIGKYIYDVQRAAELVEVGLFTKAEYRLFHRADNFFQAVRCHLHSITGRAEDRLTFDLQREIADRMRFSDRPGKSKVERFMQFYFLQAKTVGTLSGVFLAHLDEKFAARGRRFGLPTIRRSPRKLNGFVLDRGRLALPSDDFFRADPERLIEIFQLADKHGVEIHPLAMRAAARDAKLVDDVRNSPSANALFLDVLTSPRDPELVLRWMNEAGVFGRFVPDFARVVAQMQFDMYHHYTVDEHTIRAIGLLARIESGTLKEDHPLASAIFEQIVSRRALYVAVLLHDIAKGRGGDHSILGAEVAQRLCPRFGLTPAETETVAWLVRWHLLMSATAFKRDLSDFKTILDFCDVVQSPERLRLLLTLTIVDIRAVGPGVWNGWKRQLLGDLYES
;
A
#
# COMPACT_ATOMS: atom_id res chain seq x y z
N LYS A 1 -17.59 -9.27 4.13
CA LYS A 1 -16.92 -8.46 5.19
C LYS A 1 -15.83 -7.61 4.54
N MET A 2 -16.10 -6.35 4.19
CA MET A 2 -15.14 -5.40 3.57
C MET A 2 -14.33 -4.61 4.63
N GLY A 3 -14.06 -5.21 5.79
CA GLY A 3 -13.64 -4.48 7.00
C GLY A 3 -12.13 -4.38 7.26
N ASP A 4 -11.27 -4.93 6.39
CA ASP A 4 -9.85 -5.12 6.76
C ASP A 4 -8.84 -4.09 6.25
N THR A 5 -9.21 -3.21 5.31
CA THR A 5 -8.31 -2.16 4.81
C THR A 5 -8.93 -0.76 4.91
N ARG A 6 -8.08 0.25 5.10
CA ARG A 6 -8.47 1.67 5.23
C ARG A 6 -8.75 2.32 3.87
N TYR A 7 -8.30 1.68 2.79
CA TYR A 7 -8.22 2.26 1.45
C TYR A 7 -9.36 1.83 0.53
N VAL A 8 -10.52 1.46 1.10
CA VAL A 8 -11.73 1.13 0.32
C VAL A 8 -12.34 2.41 -0.25
N VAL A 9 -12.67 2.40 -1.54
CA VAL A 9 -13.15 3.56 -2.31
C VAL A 9 -14.52 4.10 -1.85
N GLU A 10 -15.39 3.26 -1.29
CA GLU A 10 -16.61 3.68 -0.60
C GLU A 10 -16.52 3.38 0.90
N PRO A 11 -15.78 4.19 1.67
CA PRO A 11 -15.49 3.89 3.06
C PRO A 11 -16.68 4.18 3.99
N ASN A 12 -16.68 3.55 5.16
CA ASN A 12 -17.51 3.97 6.27
C ASN A 12 -16.73 4.95 7.15
N VAL A 13 -17.24 6.18 7.28
CA VAL A 13 -16.57 7.30 7.99
C VAL A 13 -16.44 7.03 9.49
N LYS A 14 -17.36 6.24 10.04
CA LYS A 14 -17.43 5.96 11.48
C LYS A 14 -16.73 4.67 11.84
N GLU A 15 -17.16 3.55 11.26
CA GLU A 15 -16.75 2.19 11.63
C GLU A 15 -15.62 1.64 10.73
N GLY A 16 -15.20 2.37 9.70
CA GLY A 16 -14.03 2.00 8.89
C GLY A 16 -12.73 2.09 9.69
N LYS A 17 -11.74 1.25 9.35
CA LYS A 17 -10.40 1.34 9.95
C LYS A 17 -9.79 2.72 9.67
N GLY A 18 -9.31 3.41 10.70
CA GLY A 18 -8.85 4.79 10.64
C GLY A 18 -9.97 5.84 10.66
N GLY A 19 -11.23 5.45 10.92
CA GLY A 19 -12.38 6.34 11.03
C GLY A 19 -12.60 6.88 12.45
N LEU A 20 -13.77 7.50 12.67
CA LEU A 20 -14.12 8.12 13.96
C LEU A 20 -14.10 7.13 15.13
N ARG A 21 -14.46 5.86 14.92
CA ARG A 21 -14.49 4.87 16.00
C ARG A 21 -13.11 4.65 16.61
N ASP A 22 -12.06 4.63 15.79
CA ASP A 22 -10.69 4.47 16.27
C ASP A 22 -10.29 5.68 17.13
N LEU A 23 -10.59 6.90 16.69
CA LEU A 23 -10.35 8.13 17.46
C LEU A 23 -11.10 8.13 18.80
N HIS A 24 -12.37 7.73 18.79
CA HIS A 24 -13.16 7.60 20.01
C HIS A 24 -12.57 6.55 20.95
N ALA A 25 -12.09 5.42 20.44
CA ALA A 25 -11.46 4.39 21.25
C ALA A 25 -10.21 4.91 21.96
N LEU A 26 -9.34 5.66 21.27
CA LEU A 26 -8.16 6.27 21.91
C LEU A 26 -8.56 7.22 23.04
N PHE A 27 -9.57 8.08 22.79
CA PHE A 27 -10.08 8.99 23.82
C PHE A 27 -10.70 8.24 25.01
N TRP A 28 -11.52 7.23 24.77
CA TRP A 28 -12.19 6.45 25.82
C TRP A 28 -11.20 5.64 26.67
N ILE A 29 -10.17 5.06 26.06
CA ILE A 29 -9.09 4.39 26.79
C ILE A 29 -8.37 5.38 27.70
N GLY A 30 -8.02 6.56 27.18
CA GLY A 30 -7.41 7.62 27.98
C GLY A 30 -8.32 8.06 29.13
N LYS A 31 -9.61 8.25 28.86
CA LYS A 31 -10.61 8.64 29.87
C LYS A 31 -10.74 7.60 30.96
N TYR A 32 -10.83 6.32 30.60
CA TYR A 32 -10.98 5.25 31.59
C TYR A 32 -9.75 5.10 32.50
N ILE A 33 -8.55 5.26 31.95
CA ILE A 33 -7.30 4.97 32.68
C ILE A 33 -6.80 6.18 33.46
N TYR A 34 -6.99 7.39 32.92
CA TYR A 34 -6.40 8.63 33.45
C TYR A 34 -7.44 9.70 33.80
N ASP A 35 -8.74 9.39 33.72
CA ASP A 35 -9.86 10.31 34.00
C ASP A 35 -9.82 11.63 33.22
N VAL A 36 -9.26 11.59 32.00
CA VAL A 36 -9.27 12.76 31.11
C VAL A 36 -10.70 13.06 30.66
N GLN A 37 -11.07 14.34 30.69
CA GLN A 37 -12.39 14.82 30.25
C GLN A 37 -12.35 15.34 28.81
N ARG A 38 -11.17 15.76 28.32
CA ARG A 38 -10.99 16.27 26.97
C ARG A 38 -9.80 15.62 26.29
N ALA A 39 -9.87 15.44 24.96
CA ALA A 39 -8.78 14.84 24.19
C ALA A 39 -7.45 15.62 24.30
N ALA A 40 -7.49 16.92 24.59
CA ALA A 40 -6.29 17.74 24.82
C ALA A 40 -5.48 17.28 26.04
N GLU A 41 -6.15 16.75 27.07
CA GLU A 41 -5.54 16.30 28.32
C GLU A 41 -4.73 14.99 28.12
N LEU A 42 -4.92 14.28 27.00
CA LEU A 42 -4.07 13.15 26.59
C LEU A 42 -2.59 13.53 26.45
N VAL A 43 -2.30 14.82 26.22
CA VAL A 43 -0.94 15.35 26.17
C VAL A 43 -0.33 15.45 27.58
N GLU A 44 -1.11 15.91 28.55
CA GLU A 44 -0.66 16.09 29.94
C GLU A 44 -0.32 14.75 30.60
N VAL A 45 -1.14 13.73 30.31
CA VAL A 45 -0.90 12.36 30.78
C VAL A 45 0.12 11.61 29.93
N GLY A 46 0.77 12.28 28.96
CA GLY A 46 1.88 11.75 28.16
C GLY A 46 1.54 10.57 27.25
N LEU A 47 0.28 10.44 26.82
CA LEU A 47 -0.13 9.47 25.80
C LEU A 47 0.02 10.04 24.39
N PHE A 48 -0.11 11.36 24.26
CA PHE A 48 0.20 12.10 23.04
C PHE A 48 1.26 13.18 23.26
N THR A 49 2.00 13.49 22.20
CA THR A 49 2.72 14.75 22.07
C THR A 49 1.79 15.86 21.57
N LYS A 50 2.19 17.13 21.72
CA LYS A 50 1.46 18.27 21.12
C LYS A 50 1.31 18.15 19.59
N ALA A 51 2.26 17.49 18.92
CA ALA A 51 2.17 17.25 17.48
C ALA A 51 1.13 16.18 17.15
N GLU A 52 1.15 15.06 17.87
CA GLU A 52 0.18 13.97 17.72
C GLU A 52 -1.25 14.43 18.03
N TYR A 53 -1.46 15.23 19.08
CA TYR A 53 -2.78 15.81 19.36
C TYR A 53 -3.30 16.73 18.24
N ARG A 54 -2.43 17.53 17.62
CA ARG A 54 -2.84 18.37 16.48
C ARG A 54 -3.29 17.53 15.28
N LEU A 55 -2.65 16.38 15.06
CA LEU A 55 -3.06 15.41 14.03
C LEU A 55 -4.40 14.76 14.39
N PHE A 56 -4.56 14.32 15.64
CA PHE A 56 -5.82 13.76 16.16
C PHE A 56 -6.98 14.74 15.92
N HIS A 57 -6.82 15.98 16.39
CA HIS A 57 -7.85 17.02 16.30
C HIS A 57 -8.19 17.36 14.84
N ARG A 58 -7.20 17.39 13.94
CA ARG A 58 -7.44 17.62 12.51
C ARG A 58 -8.27 16.49 11.89
N ALA A 59 -7.91 15.24 12.17
CA ALA A 59 -8.61 14.07 11.62
C ALA A 59 -10.05 13.98 12.16
N ASP A 60 -10.24 14.20 13.47
CA ASP A 60 -11.55 14.21 14.11
C ASP A 60 -12.46 15.28 13.48
N ASN A 61 -12.00 16.53 13.41
CA ASN A 61 -12.79 17.62 12.79
C ASN A 61 -13.15 17.33 11.34
N PHE A 62 -12.21 16.76 10.56
CA PHE A 62 -12.48 16.42 9.17
C PHE A 62 -13.57 15.35 9.06
N PHE A 63 -13.45 14.23 9.80
CA PHE A 63 -14.42 13.16 9.72
C PHE A 63 -15.79 13.56 10.28
N GLN A 64 -15.84 14.38 11.34
CA GLN A 64 -17.08 14.96 11.83
C GLN A 64 -17.73 15.84 10.77
N ALA A 65 -16.97 16.71 10.09
CA ALA A 65 -17.50 17.55 9.01
C ALA A 65 -18.07 16.72 7.86
N VAL A 66 -17.36 15.68 7.40
CA VAL A 66 -17.84 14.75 6.37
C VAL A 66 -19.15 14.08 6.83
N ARG A 67 -19.19 13.60 8.07
CA ARG A 67 -20.36 12.92 8.63
C ARG A 67 -21.57 13.85 8.79
N CYS A 68 -21.36 15.10 9.21
CA CYS A 68 -22.41 16.12 9.23
C CYS A 68 -22.97 16.40 7.84
N HIS A 69 -22.11 16.47 6.81
CA HIS A 69 -22.58 16.62 5.43
C HIS A 69 -23.36 15.39 4.96
N LEU A 70 -22.90 14.16 5.24
CA LEU A 70 -23.64 12.93 4.93
C LEU A 70 -25.05 12.96 5.51
N HIS A 71 -25.18 13.30 6.80
CA HIS A 71 -26.48 13.34 7.47
C HIS A 71 -27.36 14.47 6.94
N SER A 72 -26.78 15.64 6.64
CA SER A 72 -27.50 16.77 6.06
C SER A 72 -28.02 16.49 4.65
N ILE A 73 -27.26 15.75 3.83
CA ILE A 73 -27.65 15.40 2.45
C ILE A 73 -28.73 14.31 2.47
N THR A 74 -28.53 13.27 3.27
CA THR A 74 -29.39 12.08 3.26
C THR A 74 -30.62 12.20 4.14
N GLY A 75 -30.66 13.18 5.06
CA GLY A 75 -31.75 13.36 6.03
C GLY A 75 -31.84 12.24 7.07
N ARG A 76 -30.83 11.37 7.16
CA ARG A 76 -30.80 10.21 8.06
C ARG A 76 -29.38 9.95 8.57
N ALA A 77 -29.27 9.03 9.53
CA ALA A 77 -27.99 8.50 9.95
C ALA A 77 -27.38 7.62 8.84
N GLU A 78 -26.57 8.23 7.98
CA GLU A 78 -25.77 7.55 6.95
C GLU A 78 -24.29 7.77 7.24
N ASP A 79 -23.51 6.69 7.27
CA ASP A 79 -22.09 6.73 7.60
C ASP A 79 -21.22 6.16 6.45
N ARG A 80 -21.84 5.66 5.37
CA ARG A 80 -21.13 5.20 4.16
C ARG A 80 -20.99 6.33 3.14
N LEU A 81 -19.78 6.54 2.66
CA LEU A 81 -19.43 7.57 1.68
C LEU A 81 -19.46 7.00 0.26
N THR A 82 -20.66 6.89 -0.32
CA THR A 82 -20.88 6.36 -1.68
C THR A 82 -20.46 7.34 -2.78
N PHE A 83 -20.22 6.86 -4.01
CA PHE A 83 -19.71 7.70 -5.12
C PHE A 83 -20.55 8.94 -5.45
N ASP A 84 -21.88 8.86 -5.32
CA ASP A 84 -22.79 9.99 -5.49
C ASP A 84 -22.60 11.03 -4.37
N LEU A 85 -22.51 10.59 -3.11
CA LEU A 85 -22.28 11.46 -1.96
C LEU A 85 -20.89 12.09 -1.96
N GLN A 86 -19.87 11.37 -2.45
CA GLN A 86 -18.50 11.89 -2.57
C GLN A 86 -18.44 13.16 -3.43
N ARG A 87 -19.18 13.17 -4.55
CA ARG A 87 -19.27 14.33 -5.45
C ARG A 87 -19.87 15.54 -4.75
N GLU A 88 -21.02 15.34 -4.11
CA GLU A 88 -21.73 16.43 -3.44
C GLU A 88 -20.96 16.97 -2.23
N ILE A 89 -20.33 16.09 -1.44
CA ILE A 89 -19.55 16.51 -0.27
C ILE A 89 -18.29 17.25 -0.68
N ALA A 90 -17.60 16.81 -1.73
CA ALA A 90 -16.44 17.53 -2.26
C ALA A 90 -16.80 18.99 -2.61
N ASP A 91 -17.99 19.21 -3.19
CA ASP A 91 -18.50 20.55 -3.49
C ASP A 91 -18.85 21.35 -2.23
N ARG A 92 -19.61 20.77 -1.29
CA ARG A 92 -19.98 21.45 -0.04
C ARG A 92 -18.76 21.82 0.81
N MET A 93 -17.72 20.98 0.79
CA MET A 93 -16.44 21.22 1.46
C MET A 93 -15.46 22.08 0.63
N ARG A 94 -15.89 22.60 -0.53
CA ARG A 94 -15.16 23.53 -1.39
C ARG A 94 -13.83 22.99 -1.92
N PHE A 95 -13.76 21.70 -2.21
CA PHE A 95 -12.66 21.16 -3.01
C PHE A 95 -12.77 21.67 -4.46
N SER A 96 -11.63 21.90 -5.09
CA SER A 96 -11.56 22.42 -6.47
C SER A 96 -10.75 21.49 -7.35
N ASP A 97 -10.97 21.53 -8.67
CA ASP A 97 -10.16 20.76 -9.60
C ASP A 97 -8.70 21.26 -9.64
N ARG A 98 -7.78 20.38 -10.01
CA ARG A 98 -6.38 20.70 -10.35
C ARG A 98 -5.98 19.92 -11.60
N PRO A 99 -4.96 20.37 -12.36
CA PRO A 99 -4.45 19.60 -13.49
C PRO A 99 -4.16 18.14 -13.07
N GLY A 100 -4.82 17.19 -13.74
CA GLY A 100 -4.67 15.75 -13.50
C GLY A 100 -5.44 15.16 -12.31
N LYS A 101 -6.17 15.96 -11.51
CA LYS A 101 -7.00 15.46 -10.39
C LYS A 101 -8.28 16.27 -10.21
N SER A 102 -9.43 15.60 -10.29
CA SER A 102 -10.74 16.19 -10.01
C SER A 102 -10.88 16.58 -8.53
N LYS A 103 -11.83 17.49 -8.23
CA LYS A 103 -12.19 17.88 -6.86
C LYS A 103 -12.54 16.69 -5.97
N VAL A 104 -13.19 15.67 -6.54
CA VAL A 104 -13.61 14.45 -5.82
C VAL A 104 -12.42 13.57 -5.49
N GLU A 105 -11.53 13.33 -6.45
CA GLU A 105 -10.30 12.57 -6.21
C GLU A 105 -9.41 13.28 -5.18
N ARG A 106 -9.37 14.62 -5.18
CA ARG A 106 -8.65 15.40 -4.17
C ARG A 106 -9.29 15.28 -2.78
N PHE A 107 -10.62 15.34 -2.70
CA PHE A 107 -11.35 15.11 -1.45
C PHE A 107 -11.08 13.71 -0.90
N MET A 108 -11.20 12.68 -1.74
CA MET A 108 -10.96 11.30 -1.36
C MET A 108 -9.49 11.03 -1.02
N GLN A 109 -8.54 11.64 -1.73
CA GLN A 109 -7.13 11.57 -1.35
C GLN A 109 -6.92 12.17 0.05
N PHE A 110 -7.53 13.32 0.35
CA PHE A 110 -7.45 13.91 1.69
C PHE A 110 -8.09 13.02 2.76
N TYR A 111 -9.22 12.38 2.44
CA TYR A 111 -9.87 11.40 3.31
C TYR A 111 -8.93 10.24 3.68
N PHE A 112 -8.32 9.59 2.70
CA PHE A 112 -7.41 8.47 2.97
C PHE A 112 -6.15 8.89 3.73
N LEU A 113 -5.65 10.12 3.51
CA LEU A 113 -4.55 10.68 4.31
C LEU A 113 -4.95 10.89 5.78
N GLN A 114 -6.19 11.32 6.07
CA GLN A 114 -6.68 11.39 7.45
C GLN A 114 -6.83 9.98 8.05
N ALA A 115 -7.40 9.03 7.32
CA ALA A 115 -7.56 7.65 7.81
C ALA A 115 -6.21 6.98 8.13
N LYS A 116 -5.20 7.21 7.29
CA LYS A 116 -3.82 6.80 7.56
C LYS A 116 -3.26 7.44 8.84
N THR A 117 -3.50 8.74 9.03
CA THR A 117 -3.06 9.48 10.22
C THR A 117 -3.66 8.88 11.50
N VAL A 118 -4.95 8.53 11.50
CA VAL A 118 -5.60 7.87 12.65
C VAL A 118 -4.96 6.53 12.95
N GLY A 119 -4.70 5.70 11.94
CA GLY A 119 -4.01 4.42 12.12
C GLY A 119 -2.64 4.56 12.79
N THR A 120 -1.84 5.54 12.35
CA THR A 120 -0.54 5.84 12.98
C THR A 120 -0.69 6.28 14.43
N LEU A 121 -1.65 7.16 14.74
CA LEU A 121 -1.92 7.62 16.10
C LEU A 121 -2.32 6.47 17.02
N SER A 122 -3.16 5.56 16.55
CA SER A 122 -3.60 4.39 17.34
C SER A 122 -2.42 3.50 17.73
N GLY A 123 -1.52 3.19 16.78
CA GLY A 123 -0.34 2.37 17.06
C GLY A 123 0.62 3.01 18.07
N VAL A 124 0.87 4.33 17.93
CA VAL A 124 1.74 5.07 18.86
C VAL A 124 1.12 5.19 20.24
N PHE A 125 -0.18 5.49 20.32
CA PHE A 125 -0.92 5.58 21.58
C PHE A 125 -0.83 4.28 22.39
N LEU A 126 -1.08 3.14 21.74
CA LEU A 126 -0.98 1.83 22.38
C LEU A 126 0.45 1.52 22.85
N ALA A 127 1.47 1.90 22.07
CA ALA A 127 2.85 1.72 22.49
C ALA A 127 3.21 2.55 23.73
N HIS A 128 2.82 3.83 23.79
CA HIS A 128 3.03 4.66 24.98
C HIS A 128 2.25 4.12 26.20
N LEU A 129 1.05 3.59 25.97
CA LEU A 129 0.23 2.98 27.01
C LEU A 129 0.94 1.74 27.60
N ASP A 130 1.43 0.86 26.74
CA ASP A 130 2.18 -0.35 27.10
C ASP A 130 3.47 -0.04 27.88
N GLU A 131 4.18 1.03 27.53
CA GLU A 131 5.38 1.48 28.25
C GLU A 131 5.02 1.94 29.67
N LYS A 132 3.95 2.73 29.82
CA LYS A 132 3.49 3.22 31.13
C LYS A 132 3.00 2.10 32.03
N PHE A 133 2.23 1.13 31.50
CA PHE A 133 1.79 -0.01 32.29
C PHE A 133 2.92 -0.95 32.65
N ALA A 134 3.87 -1.19 31.75
CA ALA A 134 5.04 -1.99 32.09
C ALA A 134 5.91 -1.34 33.18
N ALA A 135 6.02 -0.01 33.18
CA ALA A 135 6.67 0.72 34.28
C ALA A 135 5.93 0.55 35.62
N ARG A 136 4.59 0.47 35.60
CA ARG A 136 3.74 0.28 36.79
C ARG A 136 3.75 -1.17 37.31
N GLY A 137 3.78 -2.16 36.40
CA GLY A 137 3.83 -3.60 36.70
C GLY A 137 5.19 -4.11 37.16
N ARG A 138 6.26 -3.30 37.01
CA ARG A 138 7.62 -3.58 37.52
C ARG A 138 7.76 -3.57 39.04
N ARG A 139 6.68 -3.44 39.81
CA ARG A 139 6.73 -3.71 41.26
C ARG A 139 6.96 -5.20 41.59
N PHE A 140 6.72 -6.15 40.65
CA PHE A 140 6.89 -7.59 40.90
C PHE A 140 7.36 -8.46 39.69
N GLY A 141 7.89 -7.90 38.60
CA GLY A 141 8.23 -8.68 37.39
C GLY A 141 9.62 -8.39 36.81
N LEU A 142 10.29 -9.44 36.29
CA LEU A 142 11.63 -9.40 35.68
C LEU A 142 11.77 -8.28 34.62
N PRO A 143 12.98 -7.69 34.46
CA PRO A 143 13.22 -6.66 33.46
C PRO A 143 12.89 -7.15 32.05
N THR A 144 12.21 -6.33 31.25
CA THR A 144 12.06 -6.57 29.80
C THR A 144 13.44 -6.63 29.16
N ILE A 145 13.84 -7.83 28.71
CA ILE A 145 15.14 -8.07 28.08
C ILE A 145 15.07 -7.55 26.65
N ARG A 146 15.58 -6.35 26.40
CA ARG A 146 15.93 -5.92 25.05
C ARG A 146 17.07 -6.81 24.57
N ARG A 147 16.81 -7.64 23.57
CA ARG A 147 17.84 -8.46 22.94
C ARG A 147 18.36 -7.71 21.72
N SER A 148 19.68 -7.69 21.53
CA SER A 148 20.32 -7.22 20.29
C SER A 148 20.98 -8.43 19.61
N PRO A 149 20.23 -9.25 18.86
CA PRO A 149 20.82 -10.33 18.09
C PRO A 149 21.80 -9.76 17.06
N ARG A 150 23.00 -10.32 16.97
CA ARG A 150 24.01 -9.91 15.97
C ARG A 150 23.49 -9.92 14.52
N LYS A 151 22.47 -10.75 14.24
CA LYS A 151 21.86 -10.89 12.91
C LYS A 151 20.94 -9.73 12.51
N LEU A 152 20.67 -8.78 13.40
CA LEU A 152 19.79 -7.64 13.15
C LEU A 152 20.57 -6.33 12.93
N ASN A 153 21.85 -6.37 12.55
CA ASN A 153 22.61 -5.19 12.09
C ASN A 153 22.49 -3.94 12.97
N GLY A 154 22.45 -4.13 14.30
CA GLY A 154 22.33 -3.05 15.29
C GLY A 154 20.91 -2.71 15.72
N PHE A 155 19.87 -3.19 15.03
CA PHE A 155 18.49 -3.17 15.52
C PHE A 155 18.32 -4.07 16.76
N VAL A 156 17.32 -3.76 17.57
CA VAL A 156 17.01 -4.50 18.79
C VAL A 156 15.61 -5.10 18.71
N LEU A 157 15.36 -6.14 19.51
CA LEU A 157 14.02 -6.67 19.71
C LEU A 157 13.45 -6.17 21.03
N ASP A 158 12.29 -5.53 20.95
CA ASP A 158 11.47 -5.16 22.11
C ASP A 158 10.18 -5.98 22.07
N ARG A 159 10.03 -6.91 23.03
CA ARG A 159 8.90 -7.86 23.12
C ARG A 159 8.60 -8.61 21.80
N GLY A 160 9.65 -9.00 21.09
CA GLY A 160 9.54 -9.74 19.83
C GLY A 160 9.29 -8.87 18.60
N ARG A 161 9.23 -7.54 18.75
CA ARG A 161 9.11 -6.58 17.63
C ARG A 161 10.44 -5.89 17.36
N LEU A 162 10.69 -5.58 16.10
CA LEU A 162 11.88 -4.85 15.66
C LEU A 162 11.80 -3.39 16.13
N ALA A 163 12.80 -2.97 16.91
CA ALA A 163 12.87 -1.66 17.53
C ALA A 163 14.25 -1.03 17.32
N LEU A 164 14.35 0.26 17.63
CA LEU A 164 15.58 1.03 17.49
C LEU A 164 16.36 1.05 18.80
N PRO A 165 17.70 0.97 18.76
CA PRO A 165 18.52 1.13 19.97
C PRO A 165 18.49 2.57 20.50
N SER A 166 18.37 3.55 19.61
CA SER A 166 18.37 4.99 19.90
C SER A 166 17.51 5.77 18.90
N ASP A 167 17.13 6.99 19.26
CA ASP A 167 16.23 7.84 18.48
C ASP A 167 16.91 8.45 17.22
N ASP A 168 18.25 8.51 17.20
CA ASP A 168 19.09 9.02 16.12
C ASP A 168 19.63 7.91 15.19
N PHE A 169 19.22 6.65 15.41
CA PHE A 169 19.75 5.49 14.70
C PHE A 169 19.63 5.57 13.17
N PHE A 170 18.52 6.12 12.66
CA PHE A 170 18.32 6.35 11.22
C PHE A 170 19.10 7.56 10.69
N ARG A 171 19.42 8.55 11.54
CA ARG A 171 20.22 9.71 11.13
C ARG A 171 21.69 9.36 10.99
N ALA A 172 22.17 8.45 11.83
CA ALA A 172 23.53 7.95 11.73
C ALA A 172 23.78 7.19 10.42
N ASP A 173 22.75 6.53 9.89
CA ASP A 173 22.80 5.82 8.60
C ASP A 173 21.39 5.72 7.99
N PRO A 174 21.08 6.54 6.97
CA PRO A 174 19.75 6.55 6.34
C PRO A 174 19.37 5.26 5.60
N GLU A 175 20.33 4.38 5.21
CA GLU A 175 19.98 3.11 4.55
C GLU A 175 19.15 2.20 5.46
N ARG A 176 19.31 2.36 6.79
CA ARG A 176 18.53 1.66 7.81
C ARG A 176 17.03 1.87 7.69
N LEU A 177 16.60 2.97 7.06
CA LEU A 177 15.17 3.23 6.79
C LEU A 177 14.59 2.22 5.80
N ILE A 178 15.40 1.65 4.90
CA ILE A 178 14.99 0.56 4.00
C ILE A 178 15.26 -0.79 4.68
N GLU A 179 16.41 -0.91 5.32
CA GLU A 179 16.86 -2.14 5.99
C GLU A 179 15.89 -2.65 7.05
N ILE A 180 15.26 -1.77 7.84
CA ILE A 180 14.31 -2.17 8.87
C ILE A 180 13.15 -3.01 8.31
N PHE A 181 12.65 -2.65 7.11
CA PHE A 181 11.56 -3.37 6.45
C PHE A 181 12.04 -4.70 5.89
N GLN A 182 13.24 -4.72 5.29
CA GLN A 182 13.87 -5.95 4.81
C GLN A 182 14.12 -6.94 5.95
N LEU A 183 14.61 -6.48 7.09
CA LEU A 183 14.84 -7.32 8.27
C LEU A 183 13.53 -7.82 8.88
N ALA A 184 12.49 -6.97 8.91
CA ALA A 184 11.17 -7.35 9.38
C ALA A 184 10.59 -8.50 8.54
N ASP A 185 10.68 -8.42 7.21
CA ASP A 185 10.27 -9.48 6.29
C ASP A 185 11.13 -10.75 6.44
N LYS A 186 12.46 -10.58 6.33
CA LYS A 186 13.44 -11.68 6.39
C LYS A 186 13.34 -12.49 7.66
N HIS A 187 13.05 -11.84 8.79
CA HIS A 187 12.92 -12.51 10.09
C HIS A 187 11.47 -12.78 10.50
N GLY A 188 10.48 -12.25 9.78
CA GLY A 188 9.07 -12.49 10.06
C GLY A 188 8.64 -11.88 11.39
N VAL A 189 9.16 -10.68 11.68
CA VAL A 189 8.93 -9.94 12.91
C VAL A 189 8.20 -8.65 12.60
N GLU A 190 7.24 -8.27 13.44
CA GLU A 190 6.58 -6.97 13.33
C GLU A 190 7.54 -5.83 13.69
N ILE A 191 7.32 -4.65 13.13
CA ILE A 191 8.05 -3.44 13.50
C ILE A 191 7.33 -2.76 14.68
N HIS A 192 8.09 -2.40 15.71
CA HIS A 192 7.57 -1.71 16.88
C HIS A 192 6.95 -0.35 16.48
N PRO A 193 5.77 0.05 17.00
CA PRO A 193 5.10 1.28 16.59
C PRO A 193 5.96 2.55 16.76
N LEU A 194 6.81 2.61 17.79
CA LEU A 194 7.74 3.73 17.98
C LEU A 194 8.86 3.77 16.93
N ALA A 195 9.32 2.60 16.45
CA ALA A 195 10.27 2.52 15.34
C ALA A 195 9.61 2.94 14.02
N MET A 196 8.35 2.52 13.79
CA MET A 196 7.54 3.01 12.66
C MET A 196 7.34 4.53 12.70
N ARG A 197 7.06 5.10 13.88
CA ARG A 197 6.94 6.56 14.06
C ARG A 197 8.26 7.27 13.78
N ALA A 198 9.38 6.73 14.25
CA ALA A 198 10.70 7.27 13.96
C ALA A 198 11.02 7.20 12.46
N ALA A 199 10.70 6.10 11.79
CA ALA A 199 10.84 5.95 10.35
C ALA A 199 10.00 6.99 9.60
N ALA A 200 8.76 7.24 10.04
CA ALA A 200 7.90 8.27 9.44
C ALA A 200 8.44 9.70 9.64
N ARG A 201 8.97 10.00 10.84
CA ARG A 201 9.61 11.29 11.15
C ARG A 201 10.84 11.52 10.27
N ASP A 202 11.68 10.51 10.13
CA ASP A 202 12.97 10.61 9.46
C ASP A 202 12.91 10.17 7.98
N ALA A 203 11.73 9.86 7.43
CA ALA A 203 11.53 9.40 6.05
C ALA A 203 12.10 10.33 4.97
N LYS A 204 12.34 11.61 5.29
CA LYS A 204 13.01 12.56 4.38
C LYS A 204 14.47 12.17 4.11
N LEU A 205 15.16 11.52 5.04
CA LEU A 205 16.57 11.10 4.87
C LEU A 205 16.73 10.05 3.77
N VAL A 206 15.64 9.38 3.39
CA VAL A 206 15.61 8.45 2.25
C VAL A 206 16.04 9.14 0.95
N ASP A 207 15.80 10.46 0.85
CA ASP A 207 16.17 11.26 -0.32
C ASP A 207 17.68 11.16 -0.63
N ASP A 208 18.52 10.98 0.41
CA ASP A 208 19.98 10.92 0.31
C ASP A 208 20.50 9.55 -0.16
N VAL A 209 19.72 8.47 0.01
CA VAL A 209 20.14 7.08 -0.27
C VAL A 209 19.42 6.46 -1.47
N ARG A 210 18.57 7.20 -2.19
CA ARG A 210 17.80 6.72 -3.35
C ARG A 210 18.64 6.07 -4.45
N ASN A 211 19.87 6.52 -4.63
CA ASN A 211 20.79 6.05 -5.67
C ASN A 211 21.83 5.04 -5.11
N SER A 212 21.78 4.71 -3.82
CA SER A 212 22.67 3.71 -3.24
C SER A 212 22.33 2.32 -3.82
N PRO A 213 23.29 1.59 -4.41
CA PRO A 213 23.06 0.22 -4.87
C PRO A 213 22.60 -0.71 -3.74
N SER A 214 23.11 -0.51 -2.53
CA SER A 214 22.74 -1.28 -1.33
C SER A 214 21.27 -1.05 -0.97
N ALA A 215 20.83 0.21 -0.89
CA ALA A 215 19.42 0.54 -0.60
C ALA A 215 18.46 0.01 -1.67
N ASN A 216 18.85 0.06 -2.95
CA ASN A 216 18.04 -0.49 -4.05
C ASN A 216 17.95 -2.02 -3.98
N ALA A 217 19.03 -2.71 -3.61
CA ALA A 217 19.01 -4.15 -3.38
C ALA A 217 18.11 -4.53 -2.20
N LEU A 218 18.19 -3.82 -1.07
CA LEU A 218 17.31 -4.05 0.09
C LEU A 218 15.83 -3.86 -0.26
N PHE A 219 15.51 -2.86 -1.09
CA PHE A 219 14.15 -2.65 -1.56
C PHE A 219 13.68 -3.79 -2.48
N LEU A 220 14.54 -4.25 -3.40
CA LEU A 220 14.21 -5.39 -4.27
C LEU A 220 14.04 -6.69 -3.49
N ASP A 221 14.81 -6.91 -2.42
CA ASP A 221 14.63 -8.05 -1.52
C ASP A 221 13.23 -8.04 -0.90
N VAL A 222 12.76 -6.87 -0.43
CA VAL A 222 11.39 -6.71 0.09
C VAL A 222 10.35 -6.92 -1.00
N LEU A 223 10.52 -6.28 -2.16
CA LEU A 223 9.56 -6.35 -3.27
C LEU A 223 9.37 -7.78 -3.78
N THR A 224 10.46 -8.54 -3.83
CA THR A 224 10.49 -9.89 -4.40
C THR A 224 10.51 -10.98 -3.32
N SER A 225 10.13 -10.63 -2.10
CA SER A 225 10.15 -11.57 -0.97
C SER A 225 9.24 -12.79 -1.23
N PRO A 226 9.70 -14.00 -0.91
CA PRO A 226 8.87 -15.21 -0.97
C PRO A 226 7.90 -15.33 0.23
N ARG A 227 7.91 -14.37 1.17
CA ARG A 227 7.07 -14.38 2.37
C ARG A 227 5.83 -13.53 2.18
N ASP A 228 5.81 -12.33 2.75
CA ASP A 228 4.66 -11.42 2.73
C ASP A 228 5.11 -10.01 2.32
N PRO A 229 5.48 -9.82 1.03
CA PRO A 229 5.86 -8.52 0.52
C PRO A 229 4.71 -7.51 0.63
N GLU A 230 3.45 -7.95 0.59
CA GLU A 230 2.28 -7.09 0.72
C GLU A 230 2.27 -6.35 2.06
N LEU A 231 2.43 -7.10 3.16
CA LEU A 231 2.41 -6.53 4.50
C LEU A 231 3.55 -5.53 4.71
N VAL A 232 4.76 -5.90 4.30
CA VAL A 232 5.97 -5.09 4.54
C VAL A 232 5.99 -3.85 3.66
N LEU A 233 5.60 -3.95 2.39
CA LEU A 233 5.44 -2.78 1.51
C LEU A 233 4.33 -1.86 2.02
N ARG A 234 3.25 -2.40 2.59
CA ARG A 234 2.20 -1.60 3.25
C ARG A 234 2.75 -0.84 4.44
N TRP A 235 3.54 -1.46 5.31
CA TRP A 235 4.22 -0.75 6.41
C TRP A 235 5.16 0.34 5.87
N MET A 236 5.97 0.03 4.86
CA MET A 236 6.88 0.98 4.23
C MET A 236 6.13 2.18 3.63
N ASN A 237 4.96 1.95 3.02
CA ASN A 237 4.07 3.00 2.53
C ASN A 237 3.45 3.79 3.68
N GLU A 238 3.01 3.13 4.76
CA GLU A 238 2.46 3.77 5.95
C GLU A 238 3.47 4.72 6.60
N ALA A 239 4.74 4.31 6.71
CA ALA A 239 5.83 5.17 7.18
C ALA A 239 6.18 6.30 6.19
N GLY A 240 5.67 6.26 4.95
CA GLY A 240 6.02 7.23 3.90
C GLY A 240 7.41 7.04 3.30
N VAL A 241 8.17 6.04 3.80
CA VAL A 241 9.49 5.65 3.30
C VAL A 241 9.39 5.18 1.85
N PHE A 242 8.36 4.41 1.50
CA PHE A 242 8.20 3.88 0.14
C PHE A 242 8.06 5.01 -0.90
N GLY A 243 7.12 5.93 -0.72
CA GLY A 243 6.95 7.07 -1.64
C GLY A 243 8.20 7.97 -1.69
N ARG A 244 8.94 8.11 -0.59
CA ARG A 244 10.22 8.83 -0.58
C ARG A 244 11.30 8.08 -1.35
N PHE A 245 11.33 6.76 -1.29
CA PHE A 245 12.32 5.94 -2.00
C PHE A 245 12.02 5.82 -3.50
N VAL A 246 10.75 5.78 -3.87
CA VAL A 246 10.25 5.72 -5.26
C VAL A 246 9.34 6.93 -5.51
N PRO A 247 9.89 8.09 -5.94
CA PRO A 247 9.11 9.32 -6.09
C PRO A 247 7.92 9.22 -7.05
N ASP A 248 8.02 8.38 -8.08
CA ASP A 248 6.91 8.10 -8.99
C ASP A 248 5.74 7.39 -8.27
N PHE A 249 6.03 6.53 -7.28
CA PHE A 249 5.03 5.89 -6.43
C PHE A 249 4.36 6.89 -5.48
N ALA A 250 5.10 7.86 -4.93
CA ALA A 250 4.51 8.90 -4.08
C ALA A 250 3.35 9.68 -4.74
N ARG A 251 3.33 9.75 -6.07
CA ARG A 251 2.27 10.46 -6.82
C ARG A 251 0.94 9.72 -6.79
N VAL A 252 1.00 8.38 -6.75
CA VAL A 252 -0.15 7.47 -6.72
C VAL A 252 -0.58 7.07 -5.30
N VAL A 253 0.17 7.46 -4.27
CA VAL A 253 -0.21 7.24 -2.86
C VAL A 253 -1.54 7.93 -2.54
N ALA A 254 -2.47 7.15 -1.96
CA ALA A 254 -3.83 7.56 -1.67
C ALA A 254 -4.58 8.15 -2.90
N GLN A 255 -4.13 7.82 -4.11
CA GLN A 255 -4.81 8.24 -5.32
C GLN A 255 -5.97 7.29 -5.58
N MET A 256 -7.18 7.82 -5.50
CA MET A 256 -8.36 7.12 -5.94
C MET A 256 -8.55 7.32 -7.44
N GLN A 257 -9.02 6.28 -8.13
CA GLN A 257 -9.66 6.42 -9.44
C GLN A 257 -11.16 6.54 -9.22
N PHE A 258 -11.78 7.63 -9.70
CA PHE A 258 -13.22 7.81 -9.57
C PHE A 258 -13.96 7.01 -10.64
N ASP A 259 -13.93 5.68 -10.52
CA ASP A 259 -14.74 4.77 -11.33
C ASP A 259 -15.33 3.65 -10.46
N MET A 260 -16.42 3.04 -10.93
CA MET A 260 -17.17 2.02 -10.17
C MET A 260 -16.46 0.66 -10.10
N TYR A 261 -15.31 0.49 -10.75
CA TYR A 261 -14.64 -0.80 -10.86
C TYR A 261 -13.54 -0.96 -9.82
N HIS A 262 -12.85 0.12 -9.44
CA HIS A 262 -11.78 0.06 -8.45
C HIS A 262 -12.32 0.12 -7.02
N HIS A 263 -12.04 -0.92 -6.23
CA HIS A 263 -12.39 -0.93 -4.81
C HIS A 263 -11.33 -0.28 -3.92
N TYR A 264 -10.09 -0.08 -4.42
CA TYR A 264 -8.96 0.39 -3.64
C TYR A 264 -8.26 1.59 -4.30
N THR A 265 -7.51 2.37 -3.51
CA THR A 265 -6.57 3.37 -4.06
C THR A 265 -5.48 2.70 -4.88
N VAL A 266 -4.87 3.43 -5.82
CA VAL A 266 -3.86 2.90 -6.76
C VAL A 266 -2.69 2.25 -6.02
N ASP A 267 -2.17 2.90 -4.98
CA ASP A 267 -1.08 2.34 -4.17
C ASP A 267 -1.44 1.03 -3.44
N GLU A 268 -2.62 0.97 -2.82
CA GLU A 268 -3.10 -0.25 -2.16
C GLU A 268 -3.37 -1.36 -3.18
N HIS A 269 -3.93 -1.02 -4.35
CA HIS A 269 -4.13 -1.95 -5.45
C HIS A 269 -2.80 -2.56 -5.91
N THR A 270 -1.77 -1.74 -6.15
CA THR A 270 -0.43 -2.20 -6.54
C THR A 270 0.20 -3.11 -5.47
N ILE A 271 0.14 -2.71 -4.20
CA ILE A 271 0.69 -3.51 -3.08
C ILE A 271 -0.04 -4.86 -2.99
N ARG A 272 -1.36 -4.87 -3.13
CA ARG A 272 -2.17 -6.09 -3.15
C ARG A 272 -1.86 -6.99 -4.35
N ALA A 273 -1.61 -6.42 -5.52
CA ALA A 273 -1.20 -7.18 -6.71
C ALA A 273 0.13 -7.91 -6.48
N ILE A 274 1.10 -7.26 -5.82
CA ILE A 274 2.38 -7.87 -5.41
C ILE A 274 2.14 -9.02 -4.42
N GLY A 275 1.27 -8.84 -3.43
CA GLY A 275 0.88 -9.90 -2.49
C GLY A 275 0.25 -11.12 -3.16
N LEU A 276 -0.65 -10.87 -4.11
CA LEU A 276 -1.27 -11.92 -4.92
C LEU A 276 -0.24 -12.66 -5.76
N LEU A 277 0.71 -11.93 -6.36
CA LEU A 277 1.82 -12.54 -7.11
C LEU A 277 2.63 -13.50 -6.23
N ALA A 278 3.05 -13.05 -5.04
CA ALA A 278 3.81 -13.88 -4.10
C ALA A 278 3.03 -15.11 -3.60
N ARG A 279 1.71 -14.99 -3.44
CA ARG A 279 0.85 -16.11 -3.07
C ARG A 279 0.59 -17.10 -4.21
N ILE A 280 0.60 -16.64 -5.46
CA ILE A 280 0.56 -17.51 -6.65
C ILE A 280 1.89 -18.25 -6.77
N GLU A 281 3.01 -17.54 -6.63
CA GLU A 281 4.36 -18.09 -6.66
C GLU A 281 4.57 -19.17 -5.59
N SER A 282 4.15 -18.92 -4.34
CA SER A 282 4.28 -19.89 -3.25
C SER A 282 3.31 -21.08 -3.35
N GLY A 283 2.42 -21.10 -4.35
CA GLY A 283 1.40 -22.14 -4.52
C GLY A 283 0.21 -22.04 -3.56
N THR A 284 0.18 -21.04 -2.67
CA THR A 284 -0.92 -20.80 -1.71
C THR A 284 -2.27 -20.59 -2.41
N LEU A 285 -2.25 -20.09 -3.66
CA LEU A 285 -3.44 -19.82 -4.47
C LEU A 285 -3.65 -20.83 -5.61
N LYS A 286 -3.03 -22.01 -5.57
CA LYS A 286 -3.09 -22.99 -6.66
C LYS A 286 -4.50 -23.43 -7.03
N GLU A 287 -5.39 -23.59 -6.05
CA GLU A 287 -6.80 -23.96 -6.31
C GLU A 287 -7.59 -22.82 -6.97
N ASP A 288 -7.35 -21.58 -6.53
CA ASP A 288 -8.02 -20.39 -7.08
C ASP A 288 -7.46 -19.96 -8.44
N HIS A 289 -6.18 -20.24 -8.70
CA HIS A 289 -5.43 -19.78 -9.86
C HIS A 289 -4.51 -20.88 -10.45
N PRO A 290 -5.06 -22.03 -10.89
CA PRO A 290 -4.26 -23.19 -11.31
C PRO A 290 -3.36 -22.89 -12.52
N LEU A 291 -3.89 -22.18 -13.53
CA LEU A 291 -3.14 -21.79 -14.72
C LEU A 291 -1.97 -20.86 -14.36
N ALA A 292 -2.21 -19.82 -13.56
CA ALA A 292 -1.16 -18.88 -13.16
C ALA A 292 -0.06 -19.57 -12.35
N SER A 293 -0.42 -20.44 -11.40
CA SER A 293 0.57 -21.20 -10.62
C SER A 293 1.40 -22.13 -11.49
N ALA A 294 0.79 -22.85 -12.44
CA ALA A 294 1.52 -23.73 -13.37
C ALA A 294 2.45 -22.95 -14.32
N ILE A 295 2.02 -21.77 -14.77
CA ILE A 295 2.82 -20.89 -15.62
C ILE A 295 3.99 -20.29 -14.86
N PHE A 296 3.78 -19.90 -13.60
CA PHE A 296 4.80 -19.25 -12.79
C PHE A 296 6.07 -20.09 -12.64
N GLU A 297 5.92 -21.41 -12.50
CA GLU A 297 7.04 -22.37 -12.44
C GLU A 297 7.95 -22.32 -13.68
N GLN A 298 7.46 -21.79 -14.80
CA GLN A 298 8.21 -21.70 -16.06
C GLN A 298 8.75 -20.30 -16.36
N ILE A 299 8.45 -19.30 -15.50
CA ILE A 299 8.89 -17.92 -15.68
C ILE A 299 10.38 -17.81 -15.36
N VAL A 300 11.15 -17.32 -16.31
CA VAL A 300 12.59 -17.06 -16.12
C VAL A 300 12.79 -15.67 -15.52
N SER A 301 12.03 -14.68 -16.00
CA SER A 301 12.22 -13.27 -15.67
C SER A 301 11.46 -12.84 -14.39
N ARG A 302 11.56 -13.64 -13.33
CA ARG A 302 10.83 -13.44 -12.06
C ARG A 302 10.96 -12.02 -11.53
N ARG A 303 12.20 -11.51 -11.41
CA ARG A 303 12.48 -10.18 -10.87
C ARG A 303 11.83 -9.08 -11.70
N ALA A 304 11.87 -9.20 -13.04
CA ALA A 304 11.21 -8.27 -13.95
C ALA A 304 9.69 -8.30 -13.76
N LEU A 305 9.07 -9.45 -13.54
CA LEU A 305 7.63 -9.54 -13.29
C LEU A 305 7.20 -8.76 -12.05
N TYR A 306 7.89 -8.93 -10.93
CA TYR A 306 7.59 -8.17 -9.70
C TYR A 306 7.72 -6.67 -9.88
N VAL A 307 8.77 -6.21 -10.57
CA VAL A 307 8.96 -4.79 -10.87
C VAL A 307 7.89 -4.30 -11.85
N ALA A 308 7.48 -5.10 -12.83
CA ALA A 308 6.38 -4.76 -13.73
C ALA A 308 5.04 -4.62 -12.99
N VAL A 309 4.73 -5.54 -12.06
CA VAL A 309 3.54 -5.43 -11.20
C VAL A 309 3.62 -4.16 -10.33
N LEU A 310 4.79 -3.79 -9.82
CA LEU A 310 4.94 -2.53 -9.09
C LEU A 310 4.66 -1.29 -9.98
N LEU A 311 5.01 -1.36 -11.27
CA LEU A 311 5.03 -0.19 -12.16
C LEU A 311 3.86 -0.08 -13.13
N HIS A 312 3.01 -1.11 -13.28
CA HIS A 312 1.96 -1.16 -14.32
C HIS A 312 1.06 0.09 -14.32
N ASP A 313 0.72 0.59 -13.13
CA ASP A 313 -0.18 1.73 -12.93
C ASP A 313 0.52 3.02 -12.43
N ILE A 314 1.86 3.05 -12.40
CA ILE A 314 2.65 4.11 -11.74
C ILE A 314 2.45 5.52 -12.32
N ALA A 315 1.92 5.59 -13.54
CA ALA A 315 1.69 6.82 -14.28
C ALA A 315 0.22 7.26 -14.32
N LYS A 316 -0.68 6.59 -13.59
CA LYS A 316 -2.08 7.02 -13.49
C LYS A 316 -2.21 8.45 -12.97
N GLY A 317 -3.06 9.25 -13.62
CA GLY A 317 -3.28 10.67 -13.28
C GLY A 317 -2.22 11.65 -13.80
N ARG A 318 -1.27 11.23 -14.65
CA ARG A 318 -0.30 12.13 -15.30
C ARG A 318 -0.84 12.84 -16.55
N GLY A 319 -2.03 12.47 -17.02
CA GLY A 319 -2.59 12.91 -18.31
C GLY A 319 -1.97 12.14 -19.47
N GLY A 320 -2.77 11.79 -20.48
CA GLY A 320 -2.34 10.90 -21.57
C GLY A 320 -2.46 9.41 -21.23
N ASP A 321 -1.84 8.55 -22.06
CA ASP A 321 -1.83 7.10 -21.87
C ASP A 321 -0.84 6.70 -20.76
N HIS A 322 -1.39 6.22 -19.64
CA HIS A 322 -0.60 5.82 -18.48
C HIS A 322 0.31 4.63 -18.75
N SER A 323 -0.03 3.74 -19.68
CA SER A 323 0.82 2.60 -20.02
C SER A 323 2.10 3.06 -20.72
N ILE A 324 1.98 4.03 -21.63
CA ILE A 324 3.13 4.63 -22.33
C ILE A 324 4.02 5.38 -21.34
N LEU A 325 3.44 6.27 -20.53
CA LEU A 325 4.17 7.03 -19.52
C LEU A 325 4.78 6.13 -18.44
N GLY A 326 4.10 5.04 -18.08
CA GLY A 326 4.59 4.03 -17.15
C GLY A 326 5.82 3.31 -17.69
N ALA A 327 5.85 2.99 -18.99
CA ALA A 327 7.00 2.39 -19.63
C ALA A 327 8.23 3.32 -19.63
N GLU A 328 8.03 4.63 -19.84
CA GLU A 328 9.10 5.64 -19.72
C GLU A 328 9.62 5.78 -18.28
N VAL A 329 8.76 5.61 -17.28
CA VAL A 329 9.18 5.53 -15.88
C VAL A 329 10.01 4.28 -15.64
N ALA A 330 9.58 3.12 -16.14
CA ALA A 330 10.31 1.86 -16.02
C ALA A 330 11.71 1.94 -16.64
N GLN A 331 11.86 2.53 -17.83
CA GLN A 331 13.17 2.70 -18.48
C GLN A 331 14.17 3.49 -17.64
N ARG A 332 13.70 4.45 -16.83
CA ARG A 332 14.56 5.25 -15.93
C ARG A 332 14.77 4.59 -14.57
N LEU A 333 13.75 3.91 -14.05
CA LEU A 333 13.73 3.41 -12.68
C LEU A 333 14.38 2.02 -12.55
N CYS A 334 14.21 1.14 -13.53
CA CYS A 334 14.78 -0.22 -13.50
C CYS A 334 16.31 -0.22 -13.40
N PRO A 335 17.07 0.61 -14.15
CA PRO A 335 18.52 0.68 -13.97
C PRO A 335 18.94 1.14 -12.56
N ARG A 336 18.19 2.07 -11.95
CA ARG A 336 18.41 2.50 -10.56
C ARG A 336 18.21 1.34 -9.57
N PHE A 337 17.22 0.49 -9.83
CA PHE A 337 17.02 -0.75 -9.07
C PHE A 337 18.09 -1.82 -9.34
N GLY A 338 19.03 -1.61 -10.27
CA GLY A 338 20.05 -2.60 -10.60
C GLY A 338 19.57 -3.70 -11.54
N LEU A 339 18.51 -3.45 -12.32
CA LEU A 339 18.08 -4.35 -13.39
C LEU A 339 19.01 -4.21 -14.60
N THR A 340 19.23 -5.32 -15.29
CA THR A 340 19.97 -5.35 -16.55
C THR A 340 19.18 -4.64 -17.67
N PRO A 341 19.81 -4.30 -18.80
CA PRO A 341 19.10 -3.76 -19.96
C PRO A 341 17.97 -4.66 -20.46
N ALA A 342 18.17 -5.98 -20.47
CA ALA A 342 17.15 -6.94 -20.91
C ALA A 342 15.95 -7.01 -19.95
N GLU A 343 16.19 -7.01 -18.64
CA GLU A 343 15.10 -6.92 -17.66
C GLU A 343 14.38 -5.58 -17.73
N THR A 344 15.12 -4.48 -17.92
CA THR A 344 14.54 -3.14 -18.06
C THR A 344 13.62 -3.05 -19.28
N GLU A 345 14.03 -3.61 -20.41
CA GLU A 345 13.20 -3.72 -21.61
C GLU A 345 11.94 -4.55 -21.34
N THR A 346 12.10 -5.71 -20.70
CA THR A 346 10.98 -6.60 -20.37
C THR A 346 9.97 -5.90 -19.45
N VAL A 347 10.43 -5.21 -18.40
CA VAL A 347 9.55 -4.43 -17.51
C VAL A 347 8.82 -3.33 -18.29
N ALA A 348 9.56 -2.53 -19.08
CA ALA A 348 8.96 -1.44 -19.83
C ALA A 348 7.92 -1.95 -20.84
N TRP A 349 8.19 -3.08 -21.51
CA TRP A 349 7.24 -3.73 -22.41
C TRP A 349 5.99 -4.21 -21.66
N LEU A 350 6.16 -4.89 -20.53
CA LEU A 350 5.03 -5.36 -19.71
C LEU A 350 4.16 -4.20 -19.23
N VAL A 351 4.76 -3.12 -18.73
CA VAL A 351 4.01 -1.92 -18.29
C VAL A 351 3.29 -1.28 -19.47
N ARG A 352 3.93 -1.18 -20.65
CA ARG A 352 3.31 -0.62 -21.86
C ARG A 352 2.08 -1.40 -22.32
N TRP A 353 2.13 -2.73 -22.20
CA TRP A 353 1.12 -3.62 -22.77
C TRP A 353 0.27 -4.34 -21.71
N HIS A 354 0.30 -3.92 -20.45
CA HIS A 354 -0.39 -4.63 -19.36
C HIS A 354 -1.91 -4.76 -19.57
N LEU A 355 -2.53 -3.87 -20.34
CA LEU A 355 -3.95 -3.94 -20.71
C LEU A 355 -4.24 -4.79 -21.95
N LEU A 356 -3.22 -5.21 -22.71
CA LEU A 356 -3.40 -5.89 -24.00
C LEU A 356 -4.16 -7.20 -23.85
N MET A 357 -3.74 -8.05 -22.92
CA MET A 357 -4.35 -9.37 -22.71
C MET A 357 -5.83 -9.26 -22.34
N SER A 358 -6.16 -8.39 -21.38
CA SER A 358 -7.56 -8.19 -20.96
C SER A 358 -8.41 -7.51 -22.03
N ALA A 359 -7.84 -6.58 -22.80
CA ALA A 359 -8.52 -5.96 -23.93
C ALA A 359 -8.84 -6.97 -25.04
N THR A 360 -7.89 -7.85 -25.38
CA THR A 360 -8.09 -8.90 -26.39
C THR A 360 -9.08 -9.94 -25.90
N ALA A 361 -8.86 -10.52 -24.72
CA ALA A 361 -9.67 -11.62 -24.19
C ALA A 361 -11.13 -11.21 -23.92
N PHE A 362 -11.40 -9.97 -23.49
CA PHE A 362 -12.75 -9.58 -23.05
C PHE A 362 -13.54 -8.75 -24.07
N LYS A 363 -12.90 -8.23 -25.12
CA LYS A 363 -13.56 -7.32 -26.08
C LYS A 363 -13.47 -7.75 -27.54
N ARG A 364 -12.71 -8.79 -27.86
CA ARG A 364 -12.50 -9.27 -29.24
C ARG A 364 -12.98 -10.71 -29.37
N ASP A 365 -13.18 -11.14 -30.60
CA ASP A 365 -13.55 -12.51 -30.93
C ASP A 365 -12.28 -13.38 -31.01
N LEU A 366 -12.15 -14.35 -30.11
CA LEU A 366 -11.00 -15.26 -30.08
C LEU A 366 -11.06 -16.34 -31.17
N SER A 367 -12.21 -16.53 -31.82
CA SER A 367 -12.34 -17.45 -32.96
C SER A 367 -11.82 -16.85 -34.27
N ASP A 368 -11.64 -15.53 -34.33
CA ASP A 368 -11.04 -14.85 -35.47
C ASP A 368 -9.51 -15.01 -35.44
N PHE A 369 -9.00 -15.76 -36.42
CA PHE A 369 -7.56 -15.98 -36.60
C PHE A 369 -6.75 -14.68 -36.69
N LYS A 370 -7.33 -13.62 -37.25
CA LYS A 370 -6.65 -12.32 -37.33
C LYS A 370 -6.45 -11.70 -35.95
N THR A 371 -7.40 -11.85 -35.04
CA THR A 371 -7.28 -11.35 -33.67
C THR A 371 -6.13 -12.04 -32.93
N ILE A 372 -5.94 -13.35 -33.12
CA ILE A 372 -4.83 -14.11 -32.53
C ILE A 372 -3.49 -13.70 -33.15
N LEU A 373 -3.43 -13.57 -34.48
CA LEU A 373 -2.22 -13.10 -35.18
C LEU A 373 -1.81 -11.70 -34.70
N ASP A 374 -2.73 -10.74 -34.68
CA ASP A 374 -2.46 -9.36 -34.22
C ASP A 374 -1.93 -9.33 -32.77
N PHE A 375 -2.41 -10.24 -31.91
CA PHE A 375 -1.93 -10.37 -30.54
C PHE A 375 -0.52 -10.97 -30.48
N CYS A 376 -0.28 -12.06 -31.22
CA CYS A 376 1.02 -12.71 -31.31
C CYS A 376 2.11 -11.79 -31.90
N ASP A 377 1.76 -10.96 -32.87
CA ASP A 377 2.66 -9.97 -33.48
C ASP A 377 3.19 -8.95 -32.47
N VAL A 378 2.42 -8.66 -31.42
CA VAL A 378 2.83 -7.77 -30.32
C VAL A 378 3.61 -8.53 -29.24
N VAL A 379 3.16 -9.74 -28.87
CA VAL A 379 3.75 -10.52 -27.76
C VAL A 379 5.11 -11.12 -28.14
N GLN A 380 5.24 -11.68 -29.34
CA GLN A 380 6.47 -12.15 -29.97
C GLN A 380 7.28 -13.23 -29.23
N SER A 381 6.96 -13.60 -27.99
CA SER A 381 7.66 -14.67 -27.27
C SER A 381 6.78 -15.40 -26.24
N PRO A 382 6.98 -16.71 -26.05
CA PRO A 382 6.30 -17.46 -24.99
C PRO A 382 6.58 -16.90 -23.59
N GLU A 383 7.79 -16.39 -23.34
CA GLU A 383 8.12 -15.77 -22.06
C GLU A 383 7.29 -14.51 -21.81
N ARG A 384 7.17 -13.62 -22.80
CA ARG A 384 6.32 -12.42 -22.69
C ARG A 384 4.85 -12.78 -22.50
N LEU A 385 4.37 -13.83 -23.17
CA LEU A 385 3.01 -14.33 -22.98
C LEU A 385 2.75 -14.75 -21.53
N ARG A 386 3.65 -15.56 -20.96
CA ARG A 386 3.57 -16.03 -19.56
C ARG A 386 3.60 -14.88 -18.55
N LEU A 387 4.52 -13.93 -18.76
CA LEU A 387 4.65 -12.73 -17.92
C LEU A 387 3.40 -11.85 -17.99
N LEU A 388 2.91 -11.56 -19.21
CA LEU A 388 1.76 -10.71 -19.44
C LEU A 388 0.48 -11.32 -18.88
N LEU A 389 0.25 -12.62 -19.09
CA LEU A 389 -0.89 -13.31 -18.52
C LEU A 389 -0.85 -13.26 -16.99
N THR A 390 0.30 -13.56 -16.38
CA THR A 390 0.44 -13.54 -14.92
C THR A 390 0.17 -12.15 -14.34
N LEU A 391 0.76 -11.10 -14.96
CA LEU A 391 0.49 -9.70 -14.62
C LEU A 391 -1.01 -9.36 -14.72
N THR A 392 -1.66 -9.77 -15.81
CA THR A 392 -3.09 -9.53 -16.06
C THR A 392 -3.97 -10.19 -15.00
N ILE A 393 -3.65 -11.43 -14.61
CA ILE A 393 -4.39 -12.16 -13.58
C ILE A 393 -4.30 -11.45 -12.23
N VAL A 394 -3.09 -11.06 -11.81
CA VAL A 394 -2.91 -10.41 -10.50
C VAL A 394 -3.52 -9.02 -10.47
N ASP A 395 -3.44 -8.25 -11.56
CA ASP A 395 -4.07 -6.95 -11.71
C ASP A 395 -5.59 -7.06 -11.53
N ILE A 396 -6.27 -7.88 -12.36
CA ILE A 396 -7.73 -8.07 -12.27
C ILE A 396 -8.17 -8.57 -10.89
N ARG A 397 -7.38 -9.47 -10.28
CA ARG A 397 -7.69 -10.00 -8.94
C ARG A 397 -7.47 -8.97 -7.83
N ALA A 398 -6.54 -8.03 -8.01
CA ALA A 398 -6.26 -6.96 -7.06
C ALA A 398 -7.30 -5.84 -7.08
N VAL A 399 -8.06 -5.67 -8.17
CA VAL A 399 -9.11 -4.64 -8.31
C VAL A 399 -10.14 -4.72 -7.17
N GLY A 400 -10.61 -5.93 -6.83
CA GLY A 400 -11.61 -6.08 -5.78
C GLY A 400 -12.30 -7.46 -5.71
N PRO A 401 -13.09 -7.70 -4.66
CA PRO A 401 -13.85 -8.93 -4.51
C PRO A 401 -14.90 -9.07 -5.63
N GLY A 402 -15.06 -10.29 -6.17
CA GLY A 402 -16.03 -10.58 -7.23
C GLY A 402 -15.62 -10.15 -8.64
N VAL A 403 -14.55 -9.35 -8.79
CA VAL A 403 -14.06 -8.91 -10.11
C VAL A 403 -13.43 -10.07 -10.88
N TRP A 404 -12.63 -10.91 -10.21
CA TRP A 404 -12.12 -12.17 -10.75
C TRP A 404 -13.16 -13.27 -10.61
N ASN A 405 -13.53 -13.92 -11.73
CA ASN A 405 -14.54 -14.96 -11.78
C ASN A 405 -14.19 -16.04 -12.84
N GLY A 406 -14.94 -17.14 -12.85
CA GLY A 406 -14.69 -18.28 -13.73
C GLY A 406 -14.74 -17.94 -15.22
N TRP A 407 -15.63 -17.03 -15.63
CA TRP A 407 -15.72 -16.58 -17.03
C TRP A 407 -14.47 -15.83 -17.49
N LYS A 408 -13.97 -14.87 -16.70
CA LYS A 408 -12.71 -14.18 -17.01
C LYS A 408 -11.51 -15.13 -17.03
N ARG A 409 -11.49 -16.10 -16.11
CA ARG A 409 -10.46 -17.15 -16.08
C ARG A 409 -10.47 -17.95 -17.37
N GLN A 410 -11.64 -18.35 -17.85
CA GLN A 410 -11.79 -19.12 -19.09
C GLN A 410 -11.28 -18.31 -20.29
N LEU A 411 -11.76 -17.08 -20.50
CA LEU A 411 -11.34 -16.26 -21.64
C LEU A 411 -9.83 -15.98 -21.69
N LEU A 412 -9.19 -15.79 -20.53
CA LEU A 412 -7.74 -15.62 -20.46
C LEU A 412 -6.99 -16.94 -20.75
N GLY A 413 -7.57 -18.08 -20.36
CA GLY A 413 -7.05 -19.41 -20.70
C GLY A 413 -7.18 -19.69 -22.19
N ASP A 414 -8.36 -19.46 -22.76
CA ASP A 414 -8.65 -19.67 -24.18
C ASP A 414 -7.68 -18.85 -25.06
N LEU A 415 -7.45 -17.57 -24.74
CA LEU A 415 -6.48 -16.73 -25.47
C LEU A 415 -5.03 -17.21 -25.28
N TYR A 416 -4.69 -17.80 -24.13
CA TYR A 416 -3.34 -18.32 -23.89
C TYR A 416 -3.06 -19.63 -24.63
N GLU A 417 -4.10 -20.45 -24.85
CA GLU A 417 -4.00 -21.74 -25.55
C GLU A 417 -4.17 -21.63 -27.07
N SER A 418 -4.78 -20.54 -27.56
CA SER A 418 -4.92 -20.20 -28.99
C SER A 418 -3.59 -19.76 -29.61
#